data_AF-A0A103QSW8-F1
#
_entry.id   AF-A0A103QSW8-F1
#
_cell.length_a   1.000
_cell.length_b   1.000
_cell.length_c   1.000
_cell.angle_alpha   90.00
_cell.angle_beta   90.00
_cell.angle_gamma   90.00
#
_symmetry.space_group_name_H-M   'P 1'
#
loop_
_entity.id
_entity.type
_entity.pdbx_description
1 polymer ?
#
loop_
_entity_poly.entity_id
_entity_poly.type
_entity_poly.pdbx_seq_one_letter_code
_entity_poly.pdbx_strand_id
1 'polypeptide(L)'
;MQYLPPTAEDMERLKQALGKSSTEMAELFGVSSGRQWRKYMAADANNSRDMGMHMLFFAMARLELDAETFDRILNRMREVGATIEMDSE
;
A
#
# COMPACT_ATOMS: atom_id res chain seq x y z
N MET A 1 -16.08 12.59 -4.66
CA MET A 1 -14.97 12.57 -3.66
C MET A 1 -13.79 13.28 -4.28
N GLN A 2 -13.19 14.23 -3.58
CA GLN A 2 -11.94 14.87 -4.02
C GLN A 2 -10.79 14.18 -3.29
N TYR A 3 -9.87 13.58 -4.03
CA TYR A 3 -8.70 12.88 -3.50
C TYR A 3 -7.44 13.55 -4.02
N LEU A 4 -6.54 13.88 -3.11
CA LEU A 4 -5.18 14.31 -3.40
C LEU A 4 -4.25 13.25 -2.81
N PRO A 5 -3.32 12.68 -3.59
CA PRO A 5 -2.41 11.67 -3.08
C PRO A 5 -1.42 12.26 -2.06
N PRO A 6 -0.93 11.45 -1.10
CA PRO A 6 0.22 11.80 -0.27
C PRO A 6 1.42 12.22 -1.12
N THR A 7 2.18 13.18 -0.61
CA THR A 7 3.44 13.58 -1.25
C THR A 7 4.53 12.53 -1.06
N ALA A 8 5.60 12.63 -1.85
CA ALA A 8 6.79 11.80 -1.64
C ALA A 8 7.38 11.94 -0.23
N GLU A 9 7.30 13.15 0.35
CA GLU A 9 7.77 13.42 1.71
C GLU A 9 6.90 12.73 2.77
N ASP A 10 5.56 12.78 2.62
CA ASP A 10 4.64 12.08 3.52
C ASP A 10 4.93 10.57 3.53
N MET A 11 5.22 10.00 2.36
CA MET A 11 5.55 8.58 2.21
C MET A 11 6.90 8.20 2.82
N GLU A 12 7.90 9.08 2.75
CA GLU A 12 9.19 8.83 3.41
C GLU A 12 9.05 8.92 4.93
N ARG A 13 8.27 9.87 5.44
CA ARG A 13 7.94 9.95 6.87
C ARG A 13 7.24 8.70 7.37
N LEU A 14 6.25 8.18 6.63
CA LEU A 14 5.56 6.94 6.97
C LEU A 14 6.52 5.75 7.00
N LYS A 15 7.36 5.60 5.97
CA LYS A 15 8.36 4.52 5.91
C LYS A 15 9.29 4.56 7.13
N GLN A 16 9.77 5.74 7.50
CA GLN A 16 10.66 5.94 8.65
C GLN A 16 9.95 5.63 9.97
N ALA A 17 8.70 6.08 10.14
CA ALA A 17 7.91 5.81 11.34
C ALA A 17 7.63 4.30 11.54
N LEU A 18 7.44 3.56 10.45
CA LEU A 18 7.26 2.10 10.47
C LEU A 18 8.57 1.32 10.58
N GLY A 19 9.73 1.97 10.41
CA GLY A 19 11.04 1.29 10.39
C GLY A 19 11.21 0.30 9.24
N LYS A 20 10.45 0.42 8.16
CA LYS A 20 10.39 -0.55 7.06
C LYS A 20 11.33 -0.22 5.91
N SER A 21 11.84 -1.25 5.24
CA SER A 21 12.54 -1.14 3.97
C SER A 21 11.58 -0.84 2.81
N SER A 22 12.10 -0.41 1.66
CA SER A 22 11.27 -0.21 0.46
C SER A 22 10.58 -1.50 -0.01
N THR A 23 11.16 -2.68 0.27
CA THR A 23 10.57 -3.96 -0.12
C THR A 23 9.36 -4.28 0.77
N GLU A 24 9.51 -4.15 2.08
CA GLU A 24 8.39 -4.35 3.02
C GLU A 24 7.28 -3.31 2.81
N MET A 25 7.65 -2.07 2.42
CA MET A 25 6.66 -1.08 2.02
C MET A 25 5.95 -1.46 0.71
N ALA A 26 6.66 -2.08 -0.26
CA ALA A 26 6.02 -2.57 -1.47
C ALA A 26 5.00 -3.67 -1.13
N GLU A 27 5.38 -4.62 -0.29
CA GLU A 27 4.48 -5.66 0.22
C GLU A 27 3.27 -5.06 0.92
N LEU A 28 3.46 -4.10 1.84
CA LEU A 28 2.39 -3.41 2.56
C LEU A 28 1.37 -2.78 1.59
N PHE A 29 1.84 -2.14 0.52
CA PHE A 29 1.02 -1.46 -0.47
C PHE A 29 0.51 -2.37 -1.60
N GLY A 30 0.82 -3.67 -1.59
CA GLY A 30 0.42 -4.60 -2.65
C GLY A 30 1.13 -4.35 -3.99
N VAL A 31 2.37 -3.84 -3.94
CA VAL A 31 3.21 -3.53 -5.09
C VAL A 31 4.29 -4.60 -5.26
N SER A 32 4.55 -5.02 -6.49
CA SER A 32 5.42 -6.18 -6.79
C SER A 32 6.89 -6.07 -6.39
N SER A 33 7.42 -4.88 -6.10
CA SER A 33 8.81 -4.72 -5.64
C SER A 33 9.09 -3.34 -5.05
N GLY A 34 10.11 -3.26 -4.20
CA GLY A 34 10.60 -1.99 -3.66
C GLY A 34 11.05 -0.98 -4.72
N ARG A 35 11.45 -1.45 -5.93
CA ARG A 35 11.75 -0.56 -7.06
C ARG A 35 10.48 0.11 -7.61
N GLN A 36 9.37 -0.62 -7.70
CA GLN A 36 8.10 -0.05 -8.14
C GLN A 36 7.53 0.88 -7.06
N TRP A 37 7.67 0.51 -5.78
CA TRP A 37 7.23 1.35 -4.68
C TRP A 37 7.93 2.72 -4.66
N ARG A 38 9.25 2.76 -4.89
CA ARG A 38 10.03 4.02 -4.97
C ARG A 38 9.54 5.01 -6.03
N LYS A 39 8.79 4.57 -7.06
CA LYS A 39 8.20 5.49 -8.04
C LYS A 39 7.11 6.38 -7.45
N TYR A 40 6.42 5.91 -6.41
CA TYR A 40 5.44 6.70 -5.66
C TYR A 40 6.09 7.70 -4.70
N MET A 41 7.41 7.65 -4.56
CA MET A 41 8.21 8.58 -3.74
C MET A 41 9.20 9.39 -4.56
N ALA A 42 9.19 9.26 -5.89
CA ALA A 42 10.13 10.00 -6.71
C ALA A 42 9.75 11.48 -6.65
N ALA A 43 10.69 12.31 -6.20
CA ALA A 43 10.54 13.77 -6.22
C ALA A 43 10.58 14.35 -7.64
N ASP A 44 11.14 13.60 -8.60
CA ASP A 44 11.14 13.96 -10.02
C ASP A 44 9.79 13.60 -10.67
N ALA A 45 9.08 14.63 -11.12
CA ALA A 45 7.77 14.51 -11.77
C ALA A 45 7.78 13.55 -12.98
N ASN A 46 8.89 13.46 -13.72
CA ASN A 46 9.00 12.60 -14.91
C ASN A 46 9.10 11.10 -14.57
N ASN A 47 9.42 10.77 -13.32
CA ASN A 47 9.52 9.39 -12.82
C ASN A 47 8.53 9.09 -11.69
N SER A 48 7.76 10.09 -11.26
CA SER A 48 6.74 9.97 -10.21
C SER A 48 5.50 9.26 -10.74
N ARG A 49 4.90 8.44 -9.87
CA ARG A 49 3.56 7.89 -10.07
C ARG A 49 2.67 8.39 -8.97
N ASP A 50 1.49 8.87 -9.34
CA ASP A 50 0.47 9.21 -8.36
C ASP A 50 -0.07 7.93 -7.71
N MET A 51 -0.16 7.96 -6.39
CA MET A 51 -0.74 6.87 -5.62
C MET A 51 -2.27 6.92 -5.69
N GLY A 52 -2.87 5.92 -6.32
CA GLY A 52 -4.33 5.76 -6.33
C GLY A 52 -4.90 5.60 -4.92
N MET A 53 -6.05 6.21 -4.65
CA MET A 53 -6.73 6.15 -3.35
C MET A 53 -6.96 4.72 -2.83
N HIS A 54 -7.27 3.78 -3.73
CA HIS A 54 -7.48 2.37 -3.39
C HIS A 54 -6.19 1.69 -2.90
N MET A 55 -5.03 2.07 -3.44
CA MET A 55 -3.73 1.56 -3.00
C MET A 55 -3.40 2.07 -1.60
N LEU A 56 -3.62 3.38 -1.35
CA LEU A 56 -3.46 3.95 -0.02
C LEU A 56 -4.43 3.32 0.98
N PHE A 57 -5.71 3.18 0.62
CA PHE A 57 -6.71 2.53 1.45
C PHE A 57 -6.30 1.11 1.84
N PHE A 58 -5.86 0.29 0.89
CA PHE A 58 -5.41 -1.07 1.16
C PHE A 58 -4.25 -1.11 2.16
N ALA A 59 -3.24 -0.25 1.97
CA ALA A 59 -2.10 -0.18 2.89
C ALA A 59 -2.50 0.29 4.29
N MET A 60 -3.34 1.32 4.39
CA MET A 60 -3.77 1.86 5.69
C MET A 60 -4.70 0.89 6.42
N ALA A 61 -5.58 0.18 5.70
CA ALA A 61 -6.42 -0.86 6.27
C ALA A 61 -5.59 -1.98 6.92
N ARG A 62 -4.44 -2.34 6.34
CA ARG A 62 -3.52 -3.34 6.91
C ARG A 62 -2.78 -2.88 8.16
N LEU A 63 -2.59 -1.57 8.33
CA LEU A 63 -1.94 -1.01 9.51
C LEU A 63 -2.93 -0.78 10.65
N GLU A 64 -4.16 -0.42 10.33
CA GLU A 64 -5.17 0.00 11.30
C GLU A 64 -6.04 -1.17 11.80
N LEU A 65 -6.38 -2.12 10.92
CA LEU A 65 -7.28 -3.23 11.26
C LEU A 65 -6.52 -4.39 11.87
N ASP A 66 -7.17 -5.08 12.81
CA ASP A 66 -6.70 -6.39 13.25
C ASP A 66 -6.81 -7.44 12.13
N ALA A 67 -6.08 -8.55 12.31
CA ALA A 67 -5.99 -9.62 11.32
C ALA A 67 -7.37 -10.21 10.98
N GLU A 68 -8.23 -10.42 11.98
CA GLU A 68 -9.56 -11.01 11.77
C GLU A 68 -10.45 -10.09 10.90
N THR A 69 -10.46 -8.80 11.20
CA THR A 69 -11.25 -7.81 10.46
C THR A 69 -10.72 -7.61 9.05
N PHE A 70 -9.40 -7.62 8.88
CA PHE A 70 -8.79 -7.56 7.56
C PHE A 70 -9.12 -8.81 6.73
N ASP A 71 -9.02 -10.01 7.31
CA ASP A 71 -9.38 -11.27 6.65
C ASP A 71 -10.85 -11.30 6.20
N ARG A 72 -11.76 -10.72 6.98
CA ARG A 72 -13.17 -10.56 6.57
C ARG A 72 -13.31 -9.76 5.28
N ILE A 73 -12.49 -8.71 5.09
CA ILE A 73 -12.47 -7.93 3.84
C ILE A 73 -11.93 -8.79 2.71
N LEU A 74 -10.82 -9.51 2.91
CA LEU A 74 -10.26 -10.40 1.88
C LEU A 74 -11.25 -11.49 1.47
N ASN A 75 -11.97 -12.08 2.43
CA ASN A 75 -13.01 -13.06 2.16
C ASN A 75 -14.16 -12.45 1.36
N ARG A 76 -14.59 -11.22 1.68
CA ARG A 76 -15.58 -10.50 0.88
C ARG A 76 -15.08 -10.22 -0.55
N MET A 77 -13.79 -9.94 -0.72
CA MET A 77 -13.19 -9.80 -2.06
C MET A 77 -13.22 -11.14 -2.82
N ARG A 78 -12.95 -12.26 -2.14
CA ARG A 78 -13.05 -13.61 -2.72
C ARG A 78 -14.50 -13.96 -3.11
N GLU A 79 -15.49 -13.59 -2.30
CA GLU A 79 -16.91 -13.80 -2.58
C GLU A 79 -17.36 -13.13 -3.90
N VAL A 80 -16.73 -12.04 -4.31
CA VAL A 80 -17.01 -11.35 -5.58
C VAL A 80 -16.11 -11.80 -6.75
N GLY A 81 -15.34 -12.87 -6.56
CA GLY A 81 -14.55 -13.53 -7.61
C GLY A 81 -13.06 -13.16 -7.64
N ALA A 82 -12.53 -12.46 -6.64
CA ALA A 82 -11.09 -12.21 -6.56
C ALA A 82 -10.33 -13.47 -6.09
N THR A 83 -9.21 -13.78 -6.72
CA THR A 83 -8.23 -14.74 -6.19
C THR A 83 -7.17 -13.97 -5.43
N ILE A 84 -7.10 -14.19 -4.11
CA ILE A 84 -6.16 -13.51 -3.22
C ILE A 84 -5.48 -14.57 -2.36
N GLU A 85 -4.17 -14.67 -2.54
CA GLU A 85 -3.26 -15.42 -1.67
C GLU A 85 -2.39 -14.39 -0.99
N MET A 86 -2.43 -14.38 0.34
CA MET A 86 -1.45 -13.64 1.12
C MET A 86 -0.45 -14.66 1.62
N ASP A 87 0.85 -14.37 1.46
CA ASP A 87 1.90 -15.20 2.04
C ASP A 87 1.62 -15.28 3.54
N SER A 88 1.22 -16.46 3.99
CA SER A 88 1.03 -16.77 5.39
C SER A 88 2.41 -16.85 6.03
N GLU A 89 2.69 -15.97 7.00
CA GLU A 89 3.84 -16.09 7.90
C GLU A 89 3.89 -17.47 8.58
#